data_AF-A0A7X7Z3V4-F1
#
_entry.id   AF-A0A7X7Z3V4-F1
#
_cell.length_a   1.000
_cell.length_b   1.000
_cell.length_c   1.000
_cell.angle_alpha   90.00
_cell.angle_beta   90.00
_cell.angle_gamma   90.00
#
_symmetry.space_group_name_H-M   'P 1'
#
loop_
_entity.id
_entity.type
_entity.pdbx_description
1 polymer ?
#
loop_
_entity_poly.entity_id
_entity_poly.type
_entity_poly.pdbx_seq_one_letter_code
_entity_poly.pdbx_strand_id
1 'polypeptide(L)'
;MMKLAYVAGRYRGRTHNEIMENIQAARCVSVRLWELGYAVICPHTNSAFMSGVASEDAFLRGGIEMLRRCDLLVLVEGWQTSEG
;
A
#
# COMPACT_ATOMS: atom_id res chain seq x y z
N MET A 1 3.30 -1.35 -23.38
CA MET A 1 3.03 -2.30 -22.27
C MET A 1 2.70 -1.48 -21.03
N MET A 2 1.70 -1.88 -20.23
CA MET A 2 1.32 -1.16 -19.00
C MET A 2 2.35 -1.41 -17.90
N LYS A 3 2.79 -0.37 -17.18
CA LYS A 3 3.71 -0.51 -16.04
C LYS A 3 2.94 -0.84 -14.77
N LEU A 4 3.54 -1.65 -13.90
CA LEU A 4 3.01 -2.05 -12.60
C LEU A 4 3.62 -1.19 -11.49
N ALA A 5 2.80 -0.42 -10.79
CA ALA A 5 3.20 0.42 -9.68
C ALA A 5 2.86 -0.23 -8.33
N TYR A 6 3.78 -0.15 -7.38
CA TYR A 6 3.53 -0.48 -5.97
C TYR A 6 3.30 0.81 -5.17
N VAL A 7 2.17 0.94 -4.49
CA VAL A 7 1.87 2.09 -3.62
C VAL A 7 2.28 1.75 -2.19
N ALA A 8 3.15 2.55 -1.59
CA ALA A 8 3.60 2.37 -0.21
C ALA A 8 3.40 3.65 0.62
N GLY A 9 3.19 3.47 1.92
CA GLY A 9 2.91 4.54 2.86
C GLY A 9 2.47 3.96 4.19
N ARG A 10 2.20 4.82 5.17
CA ARG A 10 1.82 4.39 6.51
C ARG A 10 0.50 3.61 6.47
N TYR A 11 0.48 2.39 7.02
CA TYR A 11 -0.76 1.62 7.23
C TYR A 11 -1.25 1.77 8.68
N ARG A 12 -0.34 1.67 9.65
CA ARG A 12 -0.65 1.71 11.09
C ARG A 12 -1.18 3.07 11.52
N GLY A 13 -2.15 3.06 12.42
CA GLY A 13 -2.67 4.24 13.11
C GLY A 13 -2.93 3.91 14.57
N ARG A 14 -3.05 4.94 15.42
CA ARG A 14 -3.39 4.84 16.84
C ARG A 14 -4.83 4.40 17.07
N THR A 15 -5.69 4.58 16.08
CA THR A 15 -7.10 4.20 16.11
C THR A 15 -7.51 3.52 14.80
N HIS A 16 -8.62 2.80 14.82
CA HIS A 16 -9.21 2.24 13.59
C HIS A 16 -9.58 3.31 12.56
N ASN A 17 -9.95 4.52 13.02
CA ASN A 17 -10.21 5.65 12.13
C ASN A 17 -8.92 6.12 11.45
N GLU A 18 -7.82 6.27 12.18
CA GLU A 18 -6.51 6.63 11.59
C GLU A 18 -6.05 5.54 10.58
N ILE A 19 -6.30 4.26 10.85
CA ILE A 19 -6.02 3.17 9.89
C ILE A 19 -6.88 3.33 8.62
N MET A 20 -8.17 3.62 8.76
CA MET A 20 -9.05 3.84 7.61
C MET A 20 -8.60 5.07 6.79
N GLU A 21 -8.24 6.17 7.44
CA GLU A 21 -7.72 7.38 6.79
C GLU A 21 -6.45 7.08 5.98
N ASN A 22 -5.51 6.34 6.57
CA ASN A 22 -4.30 5.87 5.89
C ASN A 22 -4.63 5.01 4.65
N ILE A 23 -5.58 4.07 4.78
CA ILE A 23 -6.04 3.23 3.66
C ILE A 23 -6.66 4.09 2.56
N GLN A 24 -7.49 5.08 2.90
CA GLN A 24 -8.09 5.97 1.91
C GLN A 24 -7.04 6.84 1.21
N ALA A 25 -6.04 7.35 1.91
CA ALA A 25 -4.96 8.12 1.30
C ALA A 25 -4.19 7.30 0.25
N ALA A 26 -3.80 6.06 0.59
CA ALA A 26 -3.16 5.15 -0.36
C ALA A 26 -4.07 4.76 -1.53
N ARG A 27 -5.37 4.58 -1.27
CA ARG A 27 -6.37 4.33 -2.31
C ARG A 27 -6.50 5.51 -3.28
N CYS A 28 -6.52 6.75 -2.80
CA CYS A 28 -6.57 7.94 -3.65
C CYS A 28 -5.37 8.01 -4.62
N VAL A 29 -4.16 7.73 -4.12
CA VAL A 29 -2.96 7.61 -4.98
C VAL A 29 -3.13 6.48 -6.01
N SER A 30 -3.66 5.34 -5.58
CA SER A 30 -3.91 4.19 -6.47
C SER A 30 -4.89 4.54 -7.60
N VAL A 31 -5.98 5.24 -7.28
CA VAL A 31 -6.96 5.71 -8.28
C VAL A 31 -6.27 6.62 -9.30
N ARG A 32 -5.46 7.56 -8.84
CA ARG A 32 -4.73 8.47 -9.74
C ARG A 32 -3.76 7.73 -10.67
N LEU A 33 -3.08 6.70 -10.17
CA LEU A 33 -2.18 5.88 -11.00
C LEU A 33 -2.95 5.09 -12.07
N TRP A 34 -4.13 4.55 -11.75
CA TRP A 34 -5.01 3.93 -12.74
C TRP A 34 -5.45 4.93 -13.82
N GLU A 35 -5.83 6.16 -13.45
CA GLU A 35 -6.16 7.22 -14.42
C GLU A 35 -5.00 7.56 -15.36
N LEU A 36 -3.76 7.44 -14.87
CA LEU A 36 -2.54 7.68 -15.64
C LEU A 36 -2.10 6.47 -16.49
N GLY A 37 -2.84 5.37 -16.44
CA GLY A 37 -2.59 4.17 -17.24
C GLY A 37 -1.57 3.19 -16.64
N TYR A 38 -1.38 3.20 -15.32
CA TYR A 38 -0.61 2.17 -14.60
C TYR A 38 -1.53 1.08 -14.06
N ALA A 39 -1.03 -0.16 -13.99
CA ALA A 39 -1.60 -1.17 -13.09
C ALA A 39 -1.05 -0.93 -11.68
N VAL A 40 -1.83 -1.24 -10.63
CA VAL A 40 -1.45 -0.90 -9.26
C VAL A 40 -1.59 -2.09 -8.31
N ILE A 41 -0.54 -2.33 -7.53
CA ILE A 41 -0.60 -3.07 -6.26
C ILE A 41 -0.59 -2.06 -5.12
N CYS A 42 -1.60 -2.11 -4.26
CA CYS A 42 -1.70 -1.27 -3.07
C CYS A 42 -1.92 -2.18 -1.85
N PRO A 43 -0.90 -2.45 -1.03
CA PRO A 43 -1.00 -3.30 0.15
C PRO A 43 -2.12 -2.83 1.10
N HIS A 44 -2.31 -1.51 1.22
CA HIS A 44 -3.34 -0.92 2.08
C HIS A 44 -4.74 -1.38 1.73
N THR A 45 -5.05 -1.58 0.44
CA THR A 45 -6.35 -2.11 0.00
C THR A 45 -6.32 -3.62 -0.24
N ASN A 46 -5.17 -4.19 -0.58
CA ASN A 46 -5.01 -5.63 -0.86
C ASN A 46 -5.14 -6.48 0.41
N SER A 47 -4.66 -5.97 1.56
CA SER A 47 -4.74 -6.63 2.86
C SER A 47 -5.49 -5.82 3.93
N ALA A 48 -6.36 -4.90 3.49
CA ALA A 48 -7.16 -4.07 4.39
C ALA A 48 -7.91 -4.92 5.41
N PHE A 49 -7.74 -4.61 6.70
CA PHE A 49 -8.45 -5.26 7.81
C PHE A 49 -8.28 -6.80 7.88
N MET A 50 -7.18 -7.34 7.35
CA MET A 50 -6.84 -8.78 7.45
C MET A 50 -5.99 -9.13 8.70
N SER A 51 -5.92 -8.24 9.69
CA SER A 51 -5.16 -8.48 10.92
C SER A 51 -5.59 -9.79 11.60
N GLY A 52 -4.61 -10.60 12.02
CA GLY A 52 -4.85 -11.89 12.67
C GLY A 52 -5.00 -13.08 11.72
N VAL A 53 -5.15 -12.87 10.41
CA VAL A 53 -5.17 -13.96 9.41
C VAL A 53 -3.79 -14.59 9.22
N ALA A 54 -2.74 -13.78 9.31
CA ALA A 54 -1.35 -14.22 9.30
C ALA A 54 -0.50 -13.30 10.19
N SER A 55 0.74 -13.71 10.49
CA SER A 55 1.70 -12.86 11.19
C SER A 55 2.01 -11.60 10.39
N GLU A 56 2.24 -10.48 11.07
CA GLU A 56 2.60 -9.20 10.45
C GLU A 56 3.80 -9.32 9.49
N ASP A 57 4.85 -10.03 9.92
CA ASP A 57 6.04 -10.31 9.13
C ASP A 57 5.77 -11.10 7.83
N ALA A 58 4.71 -11.93 7.80
CA ALA A 58 4.27 -12.59 6.57
C ALA A 58 3.69 -11.58 5.57
N PHE A 59 2.91 -10.59 6.03
CA PHE A 59 2.41 -9.50 5.18
C PHE A 59 3.55 -8.62 4.67
N LEU A 60 4.53 -8.28 5.52
CA LEU A 60 5.69 -7.49 5.12
C LEU A 60 6.51 -8.19 4.03
N ARG A 61 6.82 -9.49 4.19
CA ARG A 61 7.49 -10.27 3.14
C ARG A 61 6.68 -10.37 1.87
N GLY A 62 5.36 -10.58 1.98
CA GLY A 62 4.46 -10.58 0.83
C GLY A 62 4.47 -9.25 0.07
N GLY A 63 4.48 -8.12 0.79
CA GLY A 63 4.62 -6.79 0.21
C GLY A 63 5.95 -6.58 -0.51
N ILE A 64 7.07 -7.02 0.08
CA ILE A 64 8.40 -6.97 -0.57
C ILE A 64 8.42 -7.80 -1.86
N GLU A 65 7.82 -9.00 -1.86
CA GLU A 65 7.73 -9.83 -3.06
C GLU A 65 6.88 -9.19 -4.15
N MET A 66 5.76 -8.55 -3.79
CA MET A 66 4.96 -7.77 -4.74
C MET A 66 5.76 -6.58 -5.29
N LEU A 67 6.46 -5.83 -4.43
CA LEU A 67 7.31 -4.71 -4.82
C LEU A 67 8.42 -5.14 -5.79
N ARG A 68 9.08 -6.28 -5.54
CA ARG A 68 10.13 -6.82 -6.44
C ARG A 68 9.66 -7.05 -7.88
N ARG A 69 8.35 -7.22 -8.09
CA ARG A 69 7.73 -7.46 -9.41
C ARG A 69 7.17 -6.19 -10.04
N CYS A 70 7.16 -5.08 -9.30
CA CYS A 70 6.66 -3.80 -9.79
C CYS A 70 7.78 -3.03 -10.50
N ASP A 71 7.40 -2.23 -11.50
CA ASP A 71 8.31 -1.39 -12.27
C ASP A 71 8.67 -0.09 -11.53
N LEU A 72 7.84 0.34 -10.58
CA LEU A 72 8.04 1.54 -9.78
C LEU A 72 7.40 1.45 -8.40
N LEU A 73 7.99 2.19 -7.45
CA LEU A 73 7.46 2.46 -6.12
C LEU A 73 6.89 3.88 -6.10
N VAL A 74 5.67 4.04 -5.61
CA VAL A 74 5.01 5.34 -5.42
C VAL A 74 4.71 5.51 -3.94
N LEU A 75 5.24 6.59 -3.36
CA LEU A 75 5.14 6.85 -1.93
C LEU A 75 4.01 7.84 -1.66
N VAL A 76 3.11 7.47 -0.76
CA VAL A 76 2.03 8.33 -0.25
C VAL A 76 2.65 9.45 0.59
N GLU A 77 2.06 10.64 0.58
CA GLU A 77 2.49 11.74 1.44
C GLU A 77 2.55 11.33 2.92
N GLY A 78 3.59 11.77 3.63
CA GLY A 78 3.82 11.41 5.04
C GLY A 78 4.46 10.02 5.26
N TRP A 79 4.84 9.31 4.20
CA TRP A 79 5.50 8.00 4.28
C TRP A 79 6.79 8.00 5.12
N GLN A 80 7.44 9.14 5.31
CA GLN A 80 8.72 9.25 6.05
C GLN A 80 8.60 8.79 7.50
N THR A 81 7.37 8.76 8.04
CA THR A 81 7.06 8.27 9.38
C THR A 81 6.53 6.83 9.37
N SER A 82 6.49 6.17 8.21
CA SER A 82 6.14 4.76 8.07
C SER A 82 7.34 3.90 8.45
N GLU A 83 7.13 2.97 9.37
CA GLU A 83 8.14 1.97 9.78
C GLU A 83 8.24 0.79 8.79
N GLY A 84 7.21 0.60 7.96
CA GLY A 84 7.14 -0.43 6.92
C GLY A 84 7.12 0.16 5.52
#